data_AF-A0A4R8PTH4-F1
#
_entry.id   AF-A0A4R8PTH4-F1
#
_cell.length_a   1.000
_cell.length_b   1.000
_cell.length_c   1.000
_cell.angle_alpha   90.00
_cell.angle_beta   90.00
_cell.angle_gamma   90.00
#
_symmetry.space_group_name_H-M   'P 1'
#
loop_
_entity.id
_entity.type
_entity.pdbx_description
1 polymer ?
#
loop_
_entity_poly.entity_id
_entity_poly.type
_entity_poly.pdbx_seq_one_letter_code
_entity_poly.pdbx_strand_id
1 'polypeptide(L)'
;MPTWPKYPRYSKVEQEDDPISESPPSRLAQIWQRARVHVFYVTLLILVAFIGNHTSTRTSKDEYYWAEPVKSTLRLKTVPRVFHLDLDYARPPDATVDAKWASLLPQMGGFFTHPAISPKESCFAVFHQIHCLDMVRQALYEARPDVVEQGWREVEDDDDGHRRRDSAEDNNHIHDMYHIGHCFDLIRQALMCTPGRT
;
A
#
# COMPACT_ATOMS: atom_id res chain seq x y z
N MET A 1 29.20 6.10 -29.12
CA MET A 1 27.81 6.53 -28.86
C MET A 1 26.94 5.29 -28.87
N PRO A 2 26.38 4.85 -27.72
CA PRO A 2 25.56 3.64 -27.69
C PRO A 2 24.16 3.96 -28.21
N THR A 3 23.69 3.16 -29.16
CA THR A 3 22.34 3.21 -29.73
C THR A 3 21.36 2.50 -28.80
N TRP A 4 20.35 3.22 -28.32
CA TRP A 4 19.25 2.68 -27.52
C TRP A 4 18.44 1.63 -28.31
N PRO A 5 18.02 0.50 -27.72
CA PRO A 5 17.10 -0.42 -28.36
C PRO A 5 15.70 0.19 -28.41
N LYS A 6 15.08 0.14 -29.59
CA LYS A 6 13.72 0.62 -29.86
C LYS A 6 12.72 -0.19 -29.05
N TYR A 7 11.84 0.48 -28.32
CA TYR A 7 10.70 -0.14 -27.65
C TYR A 7 9.84 -0.95 -28.64
N PRO A 8 9.27 -2.10 -28.24
CA PRO A 8 8.36 -2.85 -29.09
C PRO A 8 7.09 -2.02 -29.32
N ARG A 9 6.87 -1.65 -30.58
CA ARG A 9 5.64 -1.04 -31.07
C ARG A 9 4.58 -2.16 -31.13
N TYR A 10 3.63 -2.16 -30.21
CA TYR A 10 2.47 -3.04 -30.29
C TYR A 10 1.77 -2.84 -31.65
N SER A 11 1.68 -3.90 -32.45
CA SER A 11 0.85 -3.95 -33.66
C SER A 11 -0.61 -4.00 -33.24
N LYS A 12 -1.44 -3.16 -33.86
CA LYS A 12 -2.89 -3.30 -33.77
C LYS A 12 -3.26 -4.66 -34.38
N VAL A 13 -4.10 -5.39 -33.67
CA VAL A 13 -4.74 -6.62 -34.16
C VAL A 13 -5.45 -6.28 -35.47
N GLU A 14 -5.08 -6.98 -36.55
CA GLU A 14 -5.77 -6.92 -37.83
C GLU A 14 -7.19 -7.44 -37.61
N GLN A 15 -8.17 -6.59 -37.90
CA GLN A 15 -9.57 -6.94 -37.88
C GLN A 15 -9.88 -7.58 -39.23
N GLU A 16 -10.20 -8.88 -39.20
CA GLU A 16 -10.64 -9.66 -40.36
C GLU A 16 -11.75 -8.93 -41.13
N ASP A 17 -11.51 -8.80 -42.43
CA ASP A 17 -12.44 -8.26 -43.42
C ASP A 17 -13.62 -9.22 -43.61
N ASP A 18 -14.84 -8.69 -43.53
CA ASP A 18 -16.01 -9.27 -44.22
C ASP A 18 -16.75 -8.15 -44.99
N PRO A 19 -17.23 -8.40 -46.23
CA PRO A 19 -17.55 -7.35 -47.17
C PRO A 19 -19.04 -7.06 -47.24
N ILE A 20 -19.48 -5.88 -46.79
CA ILE A 20 -20.78 -5.33 -47.20
C ILE A 20 -20.61 -3.85 -47.52
N SER A 21 -20.79 -3.56 -48.81
CA SER A 21 -20.86 -2.23 -49.41
C SER A 21 -22.01 -1.42 -48.81
N GLU A 22 -21.71 -0.49 -47.91
CA GLU A 22 -22.56 0.66 -47.64
C GLU A 22 -21.74 1.95 -47.76
N SER A 23 -22.31 2.93 -48.45
CA SER A 23 -21.68 4.22 -48.75
C SER A 23 -21.19 4.92 -47.47
N PRO A 24 -20.01 5.57 -47.47
CA PRO A 24 -19.47 6.17 -46.26
C PRO A 24 -20.42 7.27 -45.78
N PRO A 25 -20.89 7.22 -44.51
CA PRO A 25 -21.76 8.26 -43.98
C PRO A 25 -21.03 9.60 -44.05
N SER A 26 -21.75 10.64 -44.49
CA SER A 26 -21.21 11.99 -44.61
C SER A 26 -20.52 12.42 -43.31
N ARG A 27 -19.41 13.17 -43.40
CA ARG A 27 -18.65 13.63 -42.21
C ARG A 27 -19.55 14.31 -41.17
N LEU A 28 -20.64 14.94 -41.61
CA LEU A 28 -21.67 15.53 -40.76
C LEU A 28 -22.44 14.49 -39.92
N ALA A 29 -22.80 13.34 -40.50
CA ALA A 29 -23.44 12.25 -39.77
C ALA A 29 -22.52 11.65 -38.70
N GLN A 30 -21.22 11.52 -38.98
CA GLN A 30 -20.24 11.05 -38.01
C GLN A 30 -20.04 12.05 -36.85
N ILE A 31 -19.99 13.35 -37.14
CA ILE A 31 -19.91 14.40 -36.12
C ILE A 31 -21.19 14.41 -35.26
N TRP A 32 -22.35 14.24 -35.88
CA TRP A 32 -23.63 14.13 -35.18
C TRP A 32 -23.71 12.92 -34.26
N GLN A 33 -23.21 11.76 -34.70
CA GLN A 33 -23.17 10.56 -33.86
C GLN A 33 -22.24 10.73 -32.66
N ARG A 34 -21.03 11.28 -32.87
CA ARG A 34 -20.11 11.58 -31.77
C ARG A 34 -20.69 12.60 -30.79
N ALA A 35 -21.34 13.65 -31.30
CA ALA A 35 -22.02 14.63 -30.47
C ALA A 35 -23.15 14.00 -29.63
N ARG A 36 -23.96 13.11 -30.22
CA ARG A 36 -25.02 12.39 -29.47
C ARG A 36 -24.47 11.50 -28.37
N VAL A 37 -23.37 10.81 -28.63
CA VAL A 37 -22.68 9.98 -27.62
C VAL A 37 -22.15 10.85 -26.48
N HIS A 38 -21.47 11.96 -26.77
CA HIS A 38 -20.99 12.88 -25.74
C HIS A 38 -22.13 13.51 -24.93
N VAL A 39 -23.23 13.92 -25.58
CA VAL A 39 -24.42 14.44 -24.88
C VAL A 39 -25.01 13.38 -23.95
N PHE A 40 -25.10 12.12 -24.39
CA PHE A 40 -25.58 11.02 -23.56
C PHE A 40 -24.69 10.76 -22.33
N TYR A 41 -23.36 10.77 -22.49
CA TYR A 41 -22.45 10.61 -21.35
C TYR A 41 -22.54 11.78 -20.37
N VAL A 42 -22.64 13.01 -20.86
CA VAL A 42 -22.78 14.20 -20.00
C VAL A 42 -24.11 14.16 -19.24
N THR A 43 -25.22 13.79 -19.89
CA THR A 43 -26.51 13.67 -19.19
C THR A 43 -26.48 12.54 -18.16
N LEU A 44 -25.86 11.40 -18.46
CA LEU A 44 -25.68 10.30 -17.51
C LEU A 44 -24.90 10.75 -16.27
N LEU A 45 -23.79 11.47 -16.45
CA LEU A 45 -22.97 11.98 -15.34
C LEU A 45 -23.74 12.96 -14.46
N ILE A 46 -24.52 13.87 -15.05
CA ILE A 46 -25.37 14.81 -14.30
C ILE A 46 -26.43 14.04 -13.51
N LEU A 47 -27.02 13.01 -14.10
CA LEU A 47 -28.06 12.20 -13.46
C LEU A 47 -27.49 11.39 -12.28
N VAL A 48 -26.31 10.79 -12.44
CA VAL A 48 -25.59 10.11 -11.33
C VAL A 48 -25.25 11.08 -10.21
N ALA A 49 -24.75 12.28 -10.54
CA ALA A 49 -24.45 13.30 -9.53
C ALA A 49 -25.71 13.76 -8.79
N PHE A 50 -26.82 13.95 -9.50
CA PHE A 50 -28.09 14.37 -8.92
C PHE A 50 -28.70 13.30 -8.01
N ILE A 51 -28.72 12.03 -8.45
CA ILE A 51 -29.15 10.91 -7.61
C ILE A 51 -28.22 10.75 -6.41
N GLY A 52 -26.90 10.84 -6.60
CA GLY A 52 -25.92 10.79 -5.51
C GLY A 52 -26.20 11.87 -4.45
N ASN A 53 -26.50 13.10 -4.87
CA ASN A 53 -26.77 14.20 -3.95
C ASN A 53 -28.13 14.06 -3.22
N HIS A 54 -29.17 13.55 -3.89
CA HIS A 54 -30.48 13.35 -3.26
C HIS A 54 -30.58 12.09 -2.38
N THR A 55 -29.88 11.02 -2.75
CA THR A 55 -29.76 9.80 -1.92
C THR A 55 -28.75 9.98 -0.79
N SER A 56 -27.83 10.94 -0.90
CA SER A 56 -26.97 11.39 0.19
C SER A 56 -27.71 12.32 1.17
N THR A 57 -28.96 12.00 1.49
CA THR A 57 -29.57 12.37 2.77
C THR A 57 -29.17 11.33 3.82
N ARG A 58 -27.86 11.05 3.92
CA ARG A 58 -27.30 10.38 5.07
C ARG A 58 -27.14 11.43 6.15
N THR A 59 -28.06 11.39 7.09
CA THR A 59 -27.87 11.81 8.47
C THR A 59 -26.64 11.12 9.06
N SER A 60 -25.42 11.57 8.71
CA SER A 60 -24.29 11.38 9.62
C SER A 60 -24.55 12.33 10.77
N LYS A 61 -25.01 11.77 11.90
CA LYS A 61 -24.76 12.42 13.17
C LYS A 61 -23.24 12.45 13.32
N ASP A 62 -22.65 13.58 12.97
CA ASP A 62 -21.26 13.95 13.21
C ASP A 62 -21.01 14.13 14.72
N GLU A 63 -21.33 13.12 15.52
CA GLU A 63 -21.33 13.20 16.98
C GLU A 63 -20.27 12.28 17.61
N TYR A 64 -19.20 11.98 16.87
CA TYR A 64 -18.06 11.22 17.42
C TYR A 64 -16.69 11.87 17.20
N TYR A 65 -16.57 12.87 16.32
CA TYR A 65 -15.26 13.50 16.04
C TYR A 65 -14.91 14.69 16.93
N TRP A 66 -15.86 15.24 17.70
CA TRP A 66 -15.64 16.47 18.49
C TRP A 66 -15.84 16.35 20.00
N ALA A 67 -16.22 15.18 20.51
CA ALA A 67 -16.11 14.93 21.93
C ALA A 67 -14.62 14.78 22.25
N GLU A 68 -14.00 15.83 22.79
CA GLU A 68 -12.61 15.76 23.26
C GLU A 68 -12.50 14.56 24.20
N PRO A 69 -11.78 13.48 23.82
CA PRO A 69 -11.64 12.34 24.70
C PRO A 69 -11.04 12.86 25.99
N VAL A 70 -11.62 12.48 27.13
CA VAL A 70 -11.12 12.86 28.45
C VAL A 70 -9.61 12.59 28.46
N LYS A 71 -8.81 13.66 28.34
CA LYS A 71 -7.34 13.60 28.33
C LYS A 71 -6.84 13.31 29.73
N SER A 72 -7.30 12.22 30.36
CA SER A 72 -6.48 11.56 31.35
C SER A 72 -5.33 10.95 30.58
N THR A 73 -4.27 11.74 30.36
CA THR A 73 -3.02 11.24 29.80
C THR A 73 -2.56 10.14 30.74
N LEU A 74 -2.67 8.89 30.30
CA LEU A 74 -2.15 7.76 31.04
C LEU A 74 -0.65 7.98 31.17
N ARG A 75 -0.20 8.42 32.35
CA ARG A 75 1.22 8.68 32.62
C ARG A 75 1.95 7.36 32.75
N LEU A 76 2.24 6.76 31.60
CA LEU A 76 3.12 5.63 31.50
C LEU A 76 4.56 6.08 31.72
N LYS A 77 5.33 5.27 32.45
CA LYS A 77 6.77 5.47 32.59
C LYS A 77 7.42 5.24 31.23
N THR A 78 8.08 6.27 30.69
CA THR A 78 8.90 6.12 29.49
C THR A 78 10.26 5.56 29.86
N VAL A 79 10.77 4.66 29.02
CA VAL A 79 12.10 4.07 29.16
C VAL A 79 12.82 4.24 27.83
N PRO A 80 14.05 4.80 27.80
CA PRO A 80 14.81 4.89 26.57
C PRO A 80 15.12 3.49 26.03
N ARG A 81 15.00 3.33 24.72
CA ARG A 81 15.35 2.10 23.99
C ARG A 81 16.21 2.46 22.80
N VAL A 82 17.25 1.66 22.59
CA VAL A 82 18.06 1.69 21.37
C VAL A 82 17.48 0.64 20.44
N PHE A 83 17.26 1.02 19.18
CA PHE A 83 16.80 0.08 18.16
C PHE A 83 18.01 -0.68 17.63
N HIS A 84 17.95 -1.99 17.79
CA HIS A 84 18.88 -2.92 17.18
C HIS A 84 18.14 -3.62 16.06
N LEU A 85 18.82 -3.79 14.92
CA LEU A 85 18.28 -4.55 13.81
C LEU A 85 17.88 -5.95 14.29
N ASP A 86 16.62 -6.29 14.06
CA ASP A 86 16.10 -7.62 14.30
C ASP A 86 15.82 -8.31 12.97
N LEU A 87 16.71 -9.23 12.60
CA LEU A 87 16.62 -9.97 11.34
C LEU A 87 15.36 -10.84 11.26
N ASP A 88 14.77 -11.23 12.39
CA ASP A 88 13.50 -11.97 12.40
C ASP A 88 12.33 -11.13 11.85
N TYR A 89 12.47 -9.80 11.81
CA TYR A 89 11.48 -8.88 11.27
C TYR A 89 11.91 -8.20 9.97
N ALA A 90 13.19 -8.25 9.62
CA ALA A 90 13.75 -7.67 8.39
C ALA A 90 13.84 -8.66 7.22
N ARG A 91 13.80 -9.97 7.48
CA ARG A 91 13.87 -11.00 6.44
C ARG A 91 12.58 -11.10 5.61
N PRO A 92 12.66 -11.69 4.40
CA PRO A 92 11.52 -12.02 3.58
C PRO A 92 10.55 -12.94 4.31
N PRO A 93 9.30 -13.01 3.85
CA PRO A 93 8.32 -13.94 4.36
C PRO A 93 8.82 -15.39 4.29
N ASP A 94 8.85 -16.03 5.45
CA ASP A 94 8.94 -17.46 5.62
C ASP A 94 8.07 -17.85 6.82
N ALA A 95 7.84 -19.15 7.03
CA ALA A 95 6.96 -19.62 8.10
C ALA A 95 7.39 -19.15 9.50
N THR A 96 8.69 -18.93 9.73
CA THR A 96 9.24 -18.45 11.00
C THR A 96 9.06 -16.95 11.14
N VAL A 97 9.41 -16.17 10.11
CA VAL A 97 9.26 -14.72 10.06
C VAL A 97 7.79 -14.33 10.18
N ASP A 98 6.90 -15.01 9.47
CA ASP A 98 5.46 -14.73 9.52
C ASP A 98 4.86 -15.06 10.89
N ALA A 99 5.34 -16.13 11.54
CA ALA A 99 4.96 -16.42 12.92
C ALA A 99 5.47 -15.34 13.90
N LYS A 100 6.66 -14.78 13.68
CA LYS A 100 7.21 -13.67 14.48
C LYS A 100 6.39 -12.41 14.32
N TRP A 101 6.00 -12.04 13.09
CA TRP A 101 5.10 -10.92 12.83
C TRP A 101 3.72 -11.13 13.46
N ALA A 102 3.12 -12.32 13.33
CA ALA A 102 1.86 -12.66 13.96
C ALA A 102 1.92 -12.57 15.49
N SER A 103 3.05 -12.94 16.10
CA SER A 103 3.24 -12.89 17.55
C SER A 103 3.25 -11.48 18.15
N LEU A 104 3.40 -10.44 17.33
CA LEU A 104 3.31 -9.04 17.77
C LEU A 104 1.89 -8.63 18.16
N LEU A 105 0.89 -9.33 17.61
CA LEU A 105 -0.51 -9.06 17.89
C LEU A 105 -0.93 -9.88 19.12
N PRO A 106 -1.63 -9.26 20.10
CA PRO A 106 -2.13 -10.00 21.26
C PRO A 106 -3.28 -10.92 20.83
N GLN A 107 -3.77 -11.74 21.76
CA GLN A 107 -4.94 -12.57 21.54
C GLN A 107 -6.11 -11.72 21.02
N MET A 108 -6.85 -12.27 20.05
CA MET A 108 -7.89 -11.56 19.30
C MET A 108 -7.38 -10.33 18.53
N GLY A 109 -6.11 -10.26 18.11
CA GLY A 109 -5.62 -9.25 17.16
C GLY A 109 -5.55 -7.82 17.70
N GLY A 110 -5.64 -7.63 19.02
CA GLY A 110 -5.66 -6.30 19.65
C GLY A 110 -7.05 -5.76 19.94
N PHE A 111 -8.10 -6.50 19.59
CA PHE A 111 -9.48 -6.15 19.91
C PHE A 111 -9.80 -6.45 21.37
N PHE A 112 -10.51 -5.53 22.02
CA PHE A 112 -10.94 -5.62 23.40
C PHE A 112 -12.32 -4.99 23.60
N THR A 113 -13.01 -5.44 24.65
CA THR A 113 -14.25 -4.84 25.14
C THR A 113 -14.08 -4.62 26.63
N HIS A 114 -14.33 -3.39 27.09
CA HIS A 114 -14.19 -3.03 28.50
C HIS A 114 -15.37 -2.18 28.97
N PRO A 115 -16.15 -2.61 29.98
CA PRO A 115 -17.41 -1.95 30.38
C PRO A 115 -17.32 -0.44 30.65
N ALA A 116 -16.16 0.04 31.12
CA ALA A 116 -15.96 1.46 31.45
C ALA A 116 -15.14 2.26 30.42
N ILE A 117 -14.34 1.59 29.58
CA ILE A 117 -13.34 2.26 28.72
C ILE A 117 -13.71 2.11 27.24
N SER A 118 -14.23 0.95 26.86
CA SER A 118 -14.87 0.75 25.57
C SER A 118 -16.00 -0.28 25.68
N PRO A 119 -17.25 0.17 25.91
CA PRO A 119 -18.42 -0.72 25.99
C PRO A 119 -18.72 -1.46 24.68
N LYS A 120 -18.15 -0.99 23.57
CA LYS A 120 -18.17 -1.66 22.26
C LYS A 120 -16.79 -2.24 22.00
N GLU A 121 -16.74 -3.26 21.14
CA GLU A 121 -15.46 -3.77 20.68
C GLU A 121 -14.61 -2.64 20.07
N SER A 122 -13.34 -2.57 20.47
CA SER A 122 -12.38 -1.57 20.02
C SER A 122 -10.99 -2.17 19.96
N CYS A 123 -10.09 -1.54 19.21
CA CYS A 123 -8.70 -2.00 19.08
C CYS A 123 -7.74 -0.87 19.43
N PHE A 124 -6.60 -1.20 20.05
CA PHE A 124 -5.53 -0.21 20.17
C PHE A 124 -4.95 0.08 18.77
N ALA A 125 -4.91 1.36 18.40
CA ALA A 125 -4.47 1.78 17.06
C ALA A 125 -3.11 1.20 16.64
N VAL A 126 -2.18 1.01 17.58
CA VAL A 126 -0.85 0.43 17.31
C VAL A 126 -0.94 -0.98 16.74
N PHE A 127 -1.87 -1.82 17.19
CA PHE A 127 -2.01 -3.19 16.68
C PHE A 127 -2.58 -3.19 15.26
N HIS A 128 -3.49 -2.27 14.94
CA HIS A 128 -3.94 -2.07 13.57
C HIS A 128 -2.80 -1.57 12.66
N GLN A 129 -1.97 -0.64 13.15
CA GLN A 129 -0.80 -0.15 12.41
C GLN A 129 0.20 -1.26 12.12
N ILE A 130 0.52 -2.11 13.11
CA ILE A 130 1.42 -3.26 12.94
C ILE A 130 0.83 -4.29 11.97
N HIS A 131 -0.46 -4.59 12.08
CA HIS A 131 -1.15 -5.50 11.15
C HIS A 131 -1.09 -4.98 9.70
N CYS A 132 -1.36 -3.71 9.49
CA CYS A 132 -1.26 -3.08 8.17
C CYS A 132 0.18 -3.07 7.64
N LEU A 133 1.17 -2.82 8.50
CA LEU A 133 2.58 -2.87 8.12
C LEU A 133 2.97 -4.27 7.63
N ASP A 134 2.52 -5.32 8.32
CA ASP A 134 2.76 -6.71 7.93
C ASP A 134 2.09 -7.06 6.59
N MET A 135 0.85 -6.61 6.36
CA MET A 135 0.20 -6.79 5.06
C MET A 135 0.97 -6.11 3.92
N VAL A 136 1.50 -4.91 4.15
CA VAL A 136 2.32 -4.19 3.15
C VAL A 136 3.64 -4.93 2.88
N ARG A 137 4.28 -5.46 3.93
CA ARG A 137 5.47 -6.31 3.81
C ARG A 137 5.18 -7.52 2.93
N GLN A 138 4.13 -8.29 3.23
CA GLN A 138 3.77 -9.49 2.47
C GLN A 138 3.48 -9.15 0.99
N ALA A 139 2.67 -8.11 0.74
CA ALA A 139 2.32 -7.69 -0.61
C ALA A 139 3.54 -7.24 -1.43
N LEU A 140 4.53 -6.59 -0.81
CA LEU A 140 5.77 -6.21 -1.48
C LEU A 140 6.54 -7.44 -1.98
N TYR A 141 6.74 -8.43 -1.11
CA TYR A 141 7.51 -9.62 -1.45
C TYR A 141 6.77 -10.54 -2.41
N GLU A 142 5.44 -10.61 -2.34
CA GLU A 142 4.60 -11.27 -3.34
C GLU A 142 4.72 -10.60 -4.71
N ALA A 143 4.74 -9.27 -4.76
CA ALA A 143 4.88 -8.52 -6.00
C ALA A 143 6.30 -8.59 -6.60
N ARG A 144 7.32 -8.98 -5.82
CA ARG A 144 8.73 -8.98 -6.19
C ARG A 144 9.44 -10.30 -5.84
N PRO A 145 9.01 -11.44 -6.42
CA PRO A 145 9.62 -12.74 -6.16
C PRO A 145 11.08 -12.81 -6.63
N ASP A 146 11.43 -11.99 -7.64
CA ASP A 146 12.79 -11.84 -8.18
C ASP A 146 13.82 -11.46 -7.11
N VAL A 147 13.39 -10.80 -6.04
CA VAL A 147 14.29 -10.29 -5.01
C VAL A 147 14.32 -11.16 -3.75
N VAL A 148 13.29 -11.97 -3.51
CA VAL A 148 13.31 -13.00 -2.46
C VAL A 148 14.43 -14.02 -2.74
N GLU A 149 14.64 -14.37 -4.01
CA GLU A 149 15.63 -15.36 -4.45
C GLU A 149 17.08 -14.83 -4.44
N GLN A 150 17.28 -13.52 -4.61
CA GLN A 150 18.60 -12.91 -4.77
C GLN A 150 19.18 -12.32 -3.46
N GLY A 151 18.34 -11.82 -2.54
CA GLY A 151 18.77 -10.91 -1.46
C GLY A 151 19.38 -11.54 -0.20
N TRP A 152 19.44 -12.87 -0.07
CA TRP A 152 19.87 -13.52 1.20
C TRP A 152 20.99 -14.53 1.06
N ARG A 153 21.52 -14.72 -0.16
CA ARG A 153 22.65 -15.63 -0.40
C ARG A 153 24.00 -15.04 0.06
N GLU A 154 24.02 -13.81 0.56
CA GLU A 154 25.24 -13.03 0.81
C GLU A 154 25.45 -12.55 2.27
N VAL A 155 24.68 -13.06 3.25
CA VAL A 155 24.79 -12.61 4.67
C VAL A 155 25.44 -13.64 5.60
N GLU A 156 26.05 -14.70 5.07
CA GLU A 156 26.84 -15.65 5.88
C GLU A 156 28.33 -15.28 6.00
N ASP A 157 28.83 -14.31 5.22
CA ASP A 157 30.26 -14.02 5.14
C ASP A 157 30.53 -12.53 4.88
N ASP A 158 30.36 -11.66 5.87
CA ASP A 158 31.27 -10.51 6.04
C ASP A 158 31.08 -9.82 7.41
N ASP A 159 32.02 -10.15 8.29
CA ASP A 159 32.44 -9.37 9.46
C ASP A 159 33.37 -8.26 8.98
N ASP A 160 32.88 -7.16 8.38
CA ASP A 160 33.62 -5.88 8.48
C ASP A 160 32.82 -4.67 7.96
N GLY A 161 33.12 -3.52 8.56
CA GLY A 161 32.47 -2.25 8.35
C GLY A 161 32.47 -1.72 6.91
N HIS A 162 31.40 -0.99 6.57
CA HIS A 162 31.35 0.12 5.62
C HIS A 162 32.42 0.14 4.51
N ARG A 163 32.34 -0.77 3.54
CA ARG A 163 33.03 -0.56 2.26
C ARG A 163 32.17 0.26 1.31
N ARG A 164 32.42 1.56 1.38
CA ARG A 164 32.21 2.56 0.32
C ARG A 164 32.70 2.01 -1.02
N ARG A 165 31.77 1.60 -1.90
CA ARG A 165 32.04 1.37 -3.32
C ARG A 165 31.39 2.51 -4.11
N ASP A 166 32.17 3.57 -4.27
CA ASP A 166 31.91 4.64 -5.23
C ASP A 166 32.07 4.05 -6.65
N SER A 167 30.99 3.57 -7.26
CA SER A 167 30.94 3.30 -8.71
C SER A 167 29.66 3.89 -9.29
N ALA A 168 29.81 5.06 -9.89
CA ALA A 168 28.74 5.94 -10.37
C ALA A 168 27.99 5.47 -11.63
N GLU A 169 27.90 4.16 -11.90
CA GLU A 169 27.32 3.63 -13.15
C GLU A 169 26.39 2.41 -12.99
N ASP A 170 25.94 2.08 -11.77
CA ASP A 170 24.99 0.96 -11.54
C ASP A 170 23.83 1.34 -10.57
N ASN A 171 23.48 2.62 -10.55
CA ASN A 171 22.67 3.25 -9.51
C ASN A 171 21.15 3.15 -9.71
N ASN A 172 20.59 2.13 -10.37
CA ASN A 172 19.15 2.19 -10.70
C ASN A 172 18.27 0.96 -10.52
N HIS A 173 18.76 -0.20 -10.05
CA HIS A 173 17.87 -1.36 -9.93
C HIS A 173 17.81 -2.10 -8.61
N ILE A 174 18.73 -1.89 -7.66
CA ILE A 174 18.75 -2.66 -6.42
C ILE A 174 19.22 -1.77 -5.26
N HIS A 175 18.38 -0.85 -4.81
CA HIS A 175 18.37 -0.52 -3.38
C HIS A 175 17.93 -1.80 -2.67
N ASP A 176 18.94 -2.57 -2.27
CA ASP A 176 18.89 -3.93 -1.74
C ASP A 176 17.70 -4.15 -0.82
N MET A 177 16.97 -5.25 -1.05
CA MET A 177 15.78 -5.64 -0.28
C MET A 177 16.12 -5.83 1.21
N TYR A 178 17.40 -6.03 1.53
CA TYR A 178 17.97 -5.85 2.85
C TYR A 178 17.60 -4.50 3.50
N HIS A 179 17.80 -3.37 2.81
CA HIS A 179 17.45 -2.04 3.31
C HIS A 179 15.95 -1.91 3.52
N ILE A 180 15.14 -2.46 2.61
CA ILE A 180 13.69 -2.43 2.74
C ILE A 180 13.25 -3.26 3.96
N GLY A 181 13.84 -4.43 4.16
CA GLY A 181 13.67 -5.25 5.36
C GLY A 181 14.00 -4.47 6.64
N HIS A 182 15.15 -3.79 6.66
CA HIS A 182 15.55 -2.93 7.78
C HIS A 182 14.56 -1.80 8.05
N CYS A 183 14.00 -1.21 7.00
CA CYS A 183 12.96 -0.18 7.13
C CYS A 183 11.70 -0.76 7.78
N PHE A 184 11.25 -1.96 7.39
CA PHE A 184 10.11 -2.61 8.02
C PHE A 184 10.35 -2.86 9.51
N ASP A 185 11.52 -3.37 9.88
CA ASP A 185 11.88 -3.58 11.28
C ASP A 185 11.96 -2.25 12.06
N LEU A 186 12.59 -1.21 11.49
CA LEU A 186 12.67 0.10 12.10
C LEU A 186 11.27 0.72 12.35
N ILE A 187 10.37 0.64 11.37
CA ILE A 187 9.00 1.16 11.50
C ILE A 187 8.26 0.36 12.58
N ARG A 188 8.36 -0.97 12.59
CA ARG A 188 7.79 -1.83 13.63
C ARG A 188 8.28 -1.41 15.03
N GLN A 189 9.60 -1.24 15.21
CA GLN A 189 10.18 -0.80 16.48
C GLN A 189 9.68 0.59 16.90
N ALA A 190 9.56 1.52 15.94
CA ALA A 190 9.03 2.86 16.20
C ALA A 190 7.56 2.84 16.66
N LEU A 191 6.72 2.03 16.01
CA LEU A 191 5.30 1.83 16.37
C LEU A 191 5.16 1.25 17.78
N MET A 192 5.97 0.24 18.11
CA MET A 192 5.95 -0.40 19.44
C MET A 192 6.50 0.53 20.54
N CYS A 193 7.48 1.38 20.22
CA CYS A 193 8.08 2.31 21.17
C CYS A 193 7.16 3.48 21.53
N THR A 194 6.31 3.92 20.58
CA THR A 194 5.47 5.12 20.75
C THR A 194 4.05 4.91 20.21
N PRO A 195 3.26 4.02 20.84
CA PRO A 195 1.88 3.77 20.43
C PRO A 195 1.01 5.02 20.69
N GLY A 196 0.54 5.67 19.63
CA GLY A 196 -0.49 6.73 19.73
C GLY A 196 0.00 8.19 19.76
N ARG A 197 1.06 8.54 19.01
CA ARG A 197 1.44 9.95 18.75
C ARG A 197 0.93 10.54 17.42
N THR A 198 0.10 9.81 16.69
CA THR A 198 -0.57 10.28 15.46
C THR A 198 -1.95 10.84 15.77
#